data_AF-A0A2P6MSC6-F1
#
_entry.id   AF-A0A2P6MSC6-F1
#
_cell.length_a   1.000
_cell.length_b   1.000
_cell.length_c   1.000
_cell.angle_alpha   90.00
_cell.angle_beta   90.00
_cell.angle_gamma   90.00
#
_symmetry.space_group_name_H-M   'P 1'
#
loop_
_entity.id
_entity.type
_entity.pdbx_description
1 polymer ?
#
loop_
_entity_poly.entity_id
_entity_poly.type
_entity_poly.pdbx_seq_one_letter_code
_entity_poly.pdbx_strand_id
1 'polypeptide(L)'
;MTTTDNNKIWLVTGANRGIGFNLVKNLISRADTIVYAAARDPQKATELQKLATAHKNLHIIKITSGSVEDAKNAAANIEKQSGGLDYVIANAGIAYSNSRLKDVTLEDVNDHFQVNVVGVLVLFQAVLPLLLKRQTRVFEAISSAVASNTNAALFVPFNNGSYSLSKAALNYLVRRISVEHAEENLVAFTVHPGLVETDMAQDFLDRPEAASWKSYAIKPDDSAKALLAVTDKANKEYNGKYLNYDGTELPW
;
A
#
# COMPACT_ATOMS: atom_id res chain seq x y z
N MET A 1 26.65 11.31 -18.03
CA MET A 1 25.86 11.56 -16.81
C MET A 1 24.40 11.52 -17.23
N THR A 2 23.74 10.37 -17.10
CA THR A 2 22.29 10.26 -17.32
C THR A 2 21.62 11.01 -16.18
N THR A 3 21.01 12.14 -16.49
CA THR A 3 20.32 12.98 -15.53
C THR A 3 19.21 12.17 -14.87
N THR A 4 19.24 12.07 -13.54
CA THR A 4 18.17 11.50 -12.71
C THR A 4 16.83 12.24 -12.89
N ASP A 5 16.82 13.37 -13.61
CA ASP A 5 15.63 14.21 -13.83
C ASP A 5 14.47 13.52 -14.56
N ASN A 6 14.72 12.54 -15.44
CA ASN A 6 13.65 11.87 -16.18
C ASN A 6 13.12 10.59 -15.52
N ASN A 7 13.81 10.05 -14.52
CA ASN A 7 13.34 8.82 -13.87
C ASN A 7 12.10 9.07 -13.02
N LYS A 8 11.12 8.17 -13.08
CA LYS A 8 10.02 8.09 -12.13
C LYS A 8 10.48 7.36 -10.88
N ILE A 9 10.33 8.02 -9.73
CA ILE A 9 10.80 7.51 -8.45
C ILE A 9 9.63 6.96 -7.64
N TRP A 10 9.69 5.67 -7.30
CA TRP A 10 8.64 4.95 -6.60
C TRP A 10 9.10 4.51 -5.22
N LEU A 11 8.20 4.57 -4.23
CA LEU A 11 8.37 3.93 -2.94
C LEU A 11 7.23 2.93 -2.72
N VAL A 12 7.55 1.67 -2.43
CA VAL A 12 6.57 0.63 -2.09
C VAL A 12 6.88 0.09 -0.71
N THR A 13 5.94 0.18 0.24
CA THR A 13 6.11 -0.40 1.59
C THR A 13 5.55 -1.82 1.66
N GLY A 14 6.10 -2.66 2.56
CA GLY A 14 5.69 -4.07 2.65
C GLY A 14 6.10 -4.87 1.40
N ALA A 15 7.24 -4.50 0.80
CA ALA A 15 7.69 -5.02 -0.48
C ALA A 15 8.34 -6.42 -0.43
N ASN A 16 8.46 -7.03 0.75
CA ASN A 16 9.19 -8.29 0.91
C ASN A 16 8.38 -9.54 0.51
N ARG A 17 7.05 -9.44 0.34
CA ARG A 17 6.18 -10.56 -0.02
C ARG A 17 4.86 -10.11 -0.65
N GLY A 18 4.06 -11.07 -1.11
CA GLY A 18 2.68 -10.85 -1.56
C GLY A 18 2.55 -9.79 -2.65
N ILE A 19 1.56 -8.90 -2.51
CA ILE A 19 1.27 -7.82 -3.45
C ILE A 19 2.48 -6.89 -3.59
N GLY A 20 3.06 -6.43 -2.48
CA GLY A 20 4.19 -5.49 -2.47
C GLY A 20 5.40 -5.99 -3.25
N PHE A 21 5.76 -7.27 -3.11
CA PHE A 21 6.85 -7.86 -3.89
C PHE A 21 6.56 -7.86 -5.39
N ASN A 22 5.32 -8.21 -5.79
CA ASN A 22 4.95 -8.22 -7.19
C ASN A 22 4.82 -6.82 -7.78
N LEU A 23 4.40 -5.81 -6.99
CA LEU A 23 4.46 -4.40 -7.39
C LEU A 23 5.89 -4.00 -7.75
N VAL A 24 6.86 -4.29 -6.87
CA VAL A 24 8.28 -3.99 -7.12
C VAL A 24 8.81 -4.74 -8.35
N LYS A 25 8.49 -6.03 -8.48
CA LYS A 25 8.90 -6.85 -9.64
C LYS A 25 8.39 -6.28 -10.97
N ASN A 26 7.13 -5.82 -11.01
CA ASN A 26 6.56 -5.22 -12.21
C ASN A 26 7.12 -3.81 -12.48
N LEU A 27 7.31 -3.00 -11.44
CA LEU A 27 7.88 -1.64 -11.56
C LEU A 27 9.33 -1.66 -12.04
N ILE A 28 10.17 -2.55 -11.51
CA ILE A 28 11.61 -2.53 -11.80
C ILE A 28 11.94 -2.93 -13.25
N SER A 29 10.98 -3.55 -13.94
CA SER A 29 11.07 -3.92 -15.35
C SER A 29 10.72 -2.75 -16.29
N ARG A 30 10.20 -1.63 -15.76
CA ARG A 30 9.85 -0.43 -16.54
C ARG A 30 11.11 0.39 -16.83
N ALA A 31 11.15 1.00 -18.02
CA ALA A 31 12.18 1.98 -18.35
C ALA A 31 12.07 3.22 -17.43
N ASP A 32 13.19 3.93 -17.27
CA ASP A 32 13.26 5.21 -16.55
C ASP A 32 12.59 5.18 -15.17
N THR A 33 12.75 4.07 -14.44
CA THR A 33 12.11 3.84 -13.14
C THR A 33 13.14 3.50 -12.07
N ILE A 34 13.10 4.21 -10.95
CA ILE A 34 13.84 3.88 -9.73
C ILE A 34 12.84 3.44 -8.67
N VAL A 35 13.09 2.31 -8.01
CA VAL A 35 12.20 1.75 -7.00
C VAL A 35 12.91 1.65 -5.67
N TYR A 36 12.32 2.28 -4.65
CA TYR A 36 12.62 2.05 -3.26
C TYR A 36 11.65 1.01 -2.71
N ALA A 37 12.15 -0.18 -2.42
CA ALA A 37 11.39 -1.28 -1.85
C ALA A 37 11.61 -1.34 -0.34
N ALA A 38 10.60 -0.95 0.42
CA ALA A 38 10.68 -0.88 1.87
C ALA A 38 10.17 -2.15 2.53
N ALA A 39 10.98 -2.69 3.45
CA ALA A 39 10.65 -3.85 4.27
C ALA A 39 10.97 -3.58 5.74
N ARG A 40 10.23 -4.22 6.65
CA ARG A 40 10.50 -4.13 8.10
C ARG A 40 11.86 -4.71 8.49
N ASP A 41 12.20 -5.84 7.87
CA ASP A 41 13.47 -6.53 8.07
C ASP A 41 14.08 -6.86 6.69
N PRO A 42 14.84 -5.93 6.09
CA PRO A 42 15.46 -6.11 4.78
C PRO A 42 16.37 -7.35 4.68
N GLN A 43 16.98 -7.77 5.79
CA GLN A 43 17.90 -8.92 5.81
C GLN A 43 17.15 -10.24 5.62
N LYS A 44 15.88 -10.32 6.06
CA LYS A 44 15.02 -11.49 5.88
C LYS A 44 14.25 -11.50 4.55
N ALA A 45 14.33 -10.43 3.76
CA ALA A 45 13.62 -10.31 2.49
C ALA A 45 14.40 -10.98 1.33
N THR A 46 14.64 -12.29 1.41
CA THR A 46 15.55 -13.03 0.51
C THR A 46 15.22 -12.86 -0.97
N GLU A 47 13.95 -12.99 -1.36
CA GLU A 47 13.54 -12.82 -2.76
C GLU A 47 13.73 -11.39 -3.25
N LEU A 48 13.49 -10.40 -2.38
CA LEU A 48 13.71 -8.99 -2.69
C LEU A 48 15.20 -8.69 -2.85
N GLN A 49 16.06 -9.26 -2.00
CA GLN A 49 17.53 -9.15 -2.10
C GLN A 49 18.05 -9.77 -3.41
N LYS A 50 17.53 -10.94 -3.79
CA LYS A 50 17.85 -11.60 -5.06
C LYS A 50 17.45 -10.73 -6.24
N LEU A 51 16.27 -10.10 -6.20
CA LEU A 51 15.81 -9.18 -7.23
C LEU A 51 16.72 -7.93 -7.31
N ALA A 52 17.10 -7.34 -6.18
CA ALA A 52 17.98 -6.16 -6.16
C ALA A 52 19.37 -6.44 -6.72
N THR A 53 19.89 -7.67 -6.58
CA THR A 53 21.17 -8.07 -7.20
C THR A 53 21.11 -8.01 -8.73
N ALA A 54 19.94 -8.26 -9.33
CA ALA A 54 19.75 -8.22 -10.78
C ALA A 54 19.42 -6.81 -11.31
N HIS A 55 19.04 -5.86 -10.46
CA HIS A 55 18.49 -4.57 -10.85
C HIS A 55 19.12 -3.40 -10.07
N LYS A 56 20.01 -2.64 -10.71
CA LYS A 56 20.72 -1.50 -10.08
C LYS A 56 19.81 -0.34 -9.68
N ASN A 57 18.61 -0.26 -10.26
CA ASN A 57 17.58 0.74 -10.00
C ASN A 57 16.64 0.34 -8.83
N LEU A 58 16.91 -0.79 -8.16
CA LEU A 58 16.16 -1.26 -7.00
C LEU A 58 16.97 -0.99 -5.73
N HIS A 59 16.42 -0.16 -4.85
CA HIS A 59 17.00 0.16 -3.56
C HIS A 59 16.14 -0.44 -2.45
N ILE A 60 16.71 -1.36 -1.66
CA ILE A 60 16.02 -1.91 -0.50
C ILE A 60 16.27 -0.99 0.70
N ILE A 61 15.21 -0.55 1.36
CA ILE A 61 15.30 0.30 2.55
C ILE A 61 14.50 -0.29 3.71
N LYS A 62 14.87 0.09 4.94
CA LYS A 62 14.15 -0.32 6.13
C LYS A 62 13.02 0.66 6.42
N ILE A 63 11.79 0.16 6.50
CA ILE A 63 10.66 0.88 7.11
C ILE A 63 9.84 -0.12 7.92
N THR A 64 9.83 0.06 9.24
CA THR A 64 8.85 -0.56 10.13
C THR A 64 7.63 0.35 10.23
N SER A 65 6.43 -0.17 9.93
CA SER A 65 5.19 0.61 10.09
C SER A 65 5.08 1.15 11.53
N GLY A 66 4.81 2.45 11.64
CA GLY A 66 4.70 3.16 12.93
C GLY A 66 6.03 3.73 13.44
N SER A 67 7.17 3.33 12.88
CA SER A 67 8.48 3.88 13.27
C SER A 67 8.75 5.21 12.57
N VAL A 68 8.67 6.30 13.34
CA VAL A 68 8.98 7.66 12.86
C VAL A 68 10.45 7.78 12.43
N GLU A 69 11.35 7.13 13.17
CA GLU A 69 12.78 7.14 12.87
C GLU A 69 13.08 6.43 11.55
N ASP A 70 12.55 5.21 11.34
CA ASP A 70 12.75 4.48 10.09
C ASP A 70 12.22 5.28 8.90
N ALA A 71 11.01 5.85 9.01
CA ALA A 71 10.39 6.63 7.93
C ALA A 71 11.19 7.90 7.59
N LYS A 72 11.69 8.64 8.60
CA LYS A 72 12.55 9.81 8.38
C LYS A 72 13.89 9.44 7.75
N ASN A 73 14.53 8.37 8.23
CA ASN A 73 15.80 7.90 7.69
C ASN A 73 15.64 7.44 6.23
N ALA A 74 14.55 6.75 5.91
CA ALA A 74 14.19 6.38 4.54
C ALA A 74 13.98 7.61 3.65
N ALA A 75 13.19 8.59 4.09
CA ALA A 75 12.94 9.82 3.34
C ALA A 75 14.24 10.61 3.07
N ALA A 76 15.09 10.80 4.09
CA ALA A 76 16.38 11.48 3.93
C ALA A 76 17.31 10.74 2.95
N ASN A 77 17.30 9.40 2.97
CA ASN A 77 18.08 8.58 2.05
C ASN A 77 17.60 8.75 0.59
N ILE A 78 16.27 8.68 0.38
CA ILE A 78 15.66 8.87 -0.94
C ILE A 78 15.92 10.28 -1.47
N GLU A 79 15.75 11.30 -0.64
CA GLU A 79 16.01 12.69 -1.01
C GLU A 79 17.47 12.88 -1.44
N LYS A 80 18.41 12.34 -0.68
CA LYS A 80 19.85 12.42 -1.02
C LYS A 80 20.19 11.74 -2.35
N GLN A 81 19.54 10.63 -2.68
CA GLN A 81 19.88 9.83 -3.86
C GLN A 81 19.10 10.22 -5.12
N SER A 82 17.83 10.58 -4.96
CA SER A 82 16.87 10.77 -6.06
C SER A 82 16.17 12.13 -6.05
N GLY A 83 16.40 12.97 -5.04
CA GLY A 83 15.89 14.34 -4.96
C GLY A 83 14.40 14.48 -4.63
N GLY A 84 13.58 13.43 -4.80
CA GLY A 84 12.16 13.44 -4.48
C GLY A 84 11.47 12.09 -4.78
N LEU A 85 10.14 12.07 -4.68
CA LEU A 85 9.29 10.91 -4.97
C LEU A 85 8.17 11.29 -5.93
N ASP A 86 7.95 10.49 -6.98
CA ASP A 86 6.79 10.68 -7.86
C ASP A 86 5.58 9.89 -7.36
N TYR A 87 5.82 8.67 -6.85
CA TYR A 87 4.78 7.74 -6.43
C TYR A 87 5.13 7.08 -5.10
N VAL A 88 4.16 6.99 -4.21
CA VAL A 88 4.21 6.20 -2.97
C VAL A 88 3.04 5.22 -2.97
N ILE A 89 3.34 3.92 -2.85
CA ILE A 89 2.36 2.87 -2.60
C ILE A 89 2.52 2.39 -1.15
N ALA A 90 1.65 2.88 -0.27
CA ALA A 90 1.54 2.47 1.11
C ALA A 90 0.84 1.10 1.20
N ASN A 91 1.60 0.04 0.90
CA ASN A 91 1.11 -1.35 0.85
C ASN A 91 1.32 -2.13 2.17
N ALA A 92 2.27 -1.71 3.03
CA ALA A 92 2.51 -2.39 4.31
C ALA A 92 1.23 -2.46 5.16
N GLY A 93 0.84 -3.67 5.55
CA GLY A 93 -0.34 -3.92 6.37
C GLY A 93 -0.36 -5.32 6.97
N ILE A 94 -1.24 -5.51 7.95
CA ILE A 94 -1.51 -6.78 8.63
C ILE A 94 -3.00 -7.08 8.66
N ALA A 95 -3.33 -8.38 8.67
CA ALA A 95 -4.64 -8.94 8.95
C ALA A 95 -4.42 -10.33 9.55
N TYR A 96 -4.80 -10.55 10.82
CA TYR A 96 -4.64 -11.87 11.47
C TYR A 96 -5.68 -12.21 12.54
N SER A 97 -6.51 -11.25 12.96
CA SER A 97 -7.60 -11.50 13.91
C SER A 97 -8.91 -11.67 13.15
N ASN A 98 -9.42 -12.91 13.13
CA ASN A 98 -10.65 -13.29 12.44
C ASN A 98 -11.84 -13.38 13.42
N SER A 99 -12.01 -12.32 14.22
CA SER A 99 -13.06 -12.17 15.22
C SER A 99 -14.16 -11.19 14.81
N ARG A 100 -15.39 -11.49 15.22
CA ARG A 100 -16.51 -10.53 15.18
C ARG A 100 -16.28 -9.41 16.20
N LEU A 101 -16.90 -8.24 16.00
CA LEU A 101 -16.73 -7.09 16.89
C LEU A 101 -17.03 -7.35 18.38
N LYS A 102 -17.92 -8.30 18.70
CA LYS A 102 -18.19 -8.67 20.10
C LYS A 102 -17.04 -9.46 20.77
N ASP A 103 -16.13 -10.01 19.97
CA ASP A 103 -15.06 -10.92 20.40
C ASP A 103 -13.65 -10.37 20.06
N VAL A 104 -13.53 -9.18 19.47
CA VAL A 104 -12.21 -8.59 19.19
C VAL A 104 -11.52 -8.18 20.49
N THR A 105 -10.21 -8.42 20.57
CA THR A 105 -9.42 -7.95 21.71
C THR A 105 -8.94 -6.52 21.46
N LEU A 106 -8.63 -5.78 22.54
CA LEU A 106 -8.02 -4.45 22.42
C LEU A 106 -6.62 -4.53 21.80
N GLU A 107 -5.89 -5.60 22.08
CA GLU A 107 -4.57 -5.86 21.47
C GLU A 107 -4.69 -5.99 19.95
N ASP A 108 -5.63 -6.79 19.45
CA ASP A 108 -5.89 -6.90 18.01
C ASP A 108 -6.21 -5.55 17.39
N VAL A 109 -7.09 -4.75 18.02
CA VAL A 109 -7.43 -3.41 17.52
C VAL A 109 -6.20 -2.52 17.48
N ASN A 110 -5.42 -2.48 18.57
CA ASN A 110 -4.23 -1.65 18.66
C ASN A 110 -3.18 -2.03 17.62
N ASP A 111 -2.89 -3.31 17.42
CA ASP A 111 -1.90 -3.78 16.45
C ASP A 111 -2.31 -3.45 15.02
N HIS A 112 -3.58 -3.70 14.66
CA HIS A 112 -4.08 -3.35 13.33
C HIS A 112 -4.06 -1.84 13.10
N PHE A 113 -4.45 -1.02 14.09
CA PHE A 113 -4.37 0.44 13.97
C PHE A 113 -2.93 0.95 13.88
N GLN A 114 -2.02 0.42 14.70
CA GLN A 114 -0.63 0.83 14.68
C GLN A 114 0.02 0.59 13.32
N VAL A 115 -0.21 -0.58 12.72
CA VAL A 115 0.40 -0.90 11.42
C VAL A 115 -0.37 -0.27 10.26
N ASN A 116 -1.70 -0.46 10.19
CA ASN A 116 -2.48 -0.11 9.00
C ASN A 116 -2.87 1.37 8.95
N VAL A 117 -2.86 2.09 10.08
CA VAL A 117 -3.29 3.50 10.16
C VAL A 117 -2.12 4.39 10.56
N VAL A 118 -1.57 4.19 11.77
CA VAL A 118 -0.45 5.01 12.28
C VAL A 118 0.76 4.86 11.38
N GLY A 119 1.06 3.64 10.92
CA GLY A 119 2.14 3.40 9.98
C GLY A 119 2.01 4.15 8.66
N VAL A 120 0.79 4.30 8.14
CA VAL A 120 0.55 5.07 6.91
C VAL A 120 0.64 6.56 7.17
N LEU A 121 0.14 7.06 8.31
CA LEU A 121 0.28 8.45 8.71
C LEU A 121 1.76 8.85 8.86
N VAL A 122 2.54 8.04 9.58
CA VAL A 122 3.98 8.27 9.79
C VAL A 122 4.73 8.25 8.47
N LEU A 123 4.40 7.30 7.58
CA LEU A 123 4.97 7.24 6.23
C LEU A 123 4.65 8.53 5.46
N PHE A 124 3.37 8.91 5.40
CA PHE A 124 2.92 10.10 4.69
C PHE A 124 3.66 11.36 5.16
N GLN A 125 3.72 11.59 6.48
CA GLN A 125 4.42 12.73 7.06
C GLN A 125 5.90 12.80 6.65
N ALA A 126 6.58 11.66 6.56
CA ALA A 126 7.99 11.61 6.17
C ALA A 126 8.19 11.86 4.66
N VAL A 127 7.28 11.39 3.80
CA VAL A 127 7.46 11.42 2.34
C VAL A 127 6.80 12.62 1.66
N LEU A 128 5.87 13.32 2.33
CA LEU A 128 5.20 14.50 1.78
C LEU A 128 6.20 15.54 1.23
N PRO A 129 7.26 15.95 1.96
CA PRO A 129 8.22 16.92 1.41
C PRO A 129 8.90 16.45 0.12
N LEU A 130 9.08 15.14 -0.06
CA LEU A 130 9.69 14.56 -1.26
C LEU A 130 8.72 14.54 -2.44
N LEU A 131 7.43 14.26 -2.18
CA LEU A 131 6.36 14.32 -3.19
C LEU A 131 6.24 15.75 -3.73
N LEU A 132 6.27 16.76 -2.86
CA LEU A 132 6.11 18.17 -3.25
C LEU A 132 7.25 18.71 -4.13
N LYS A 133 8.41 18.03 -4.18
CA LYS A 133 9.53 18.37 -5.08
C LYS A 133 9.35 17.90 -6.52
N ARG A 134 8.38 17.02 -6.77
CA ARG A 134 8.14 16.42 -8.08
C ARG A 134 6.90 17.01 -8.73
N GLN A 135 6.74 16.79 -10.04
CA GLN A 135 5.52 17.20 -10.76
C GLN A 135 4.43 16.14 -10.66
N THR A 136 4.82 14.86 -10.76
CA THR A 136 3.95 13.75 -10.40
C THR A 136 3.98 13.58 -8.88
N ARG A 137 2.81 13.54 -8.26
CA ARG A 137 2.65 13.51 -6.80
C ARG A 137 1.52 12.56 -6.45
N VAL A 138 1.82 11.27 -6.36
CA VAL A 138 0.79 10.24 -6.13
C VAL A 138 1.05 9.52 -4.82
N PHE A 139 0.04 9.48 -3.96
CA PHE A 139 0.03 8.70 -2.73
C PHE A 139 -1.12 7.70 -2.76
N GLU A 140 -0.81 6.45 -3.06
CA GLU A 140 -1.77 5.35 -3.06
C GLU A 140 -1.62 4.55 -1.77
N ALA A 141 -2.72 4.25 -1.08
CA ALA A 141 -2.71 3.28 0.02
C ALA A 141 -3.54 2.04 -0.33
N ILE A 142 -2.97 0.86 -0.07
CA ILE A 142 -3.66 -0.41 -0.30
C ILE A 142 -4.64 -0.63 0.86
N SER A 143 -5.93 -0.53 0.54
CA SER A 143 -7.03 -0.76 1.46
C SER A 143 -7.63 -2.16 1.27
N SER A 144 -8.93 -2.33 1.49
CA SER A 144 -9.66 -3.58 1.33
C SER A 144 -11.16 -3.32 1.25
N ALA A 145 -11.89 -4.10 0.44
CA ALA A 145 -13.35 -3.99 0.26
C ALA A 145 -14.14 -3.91 1.58
N VAL A 146 -13.63 -4.57 2.61
CA VAL A 146 -14.19 -4.66 3.96
C VAL A 146 -14.17 -3.31 4.71
N ALA A 147 -13.48 -2.30 4.17
CA ALA A 147 -13.45 -0.93 4.67
C ALA A 147 -14.67 -0.10 4.25
N SER A 148 -15.52 -0.62 3.37
CA SER A 148 -16.72 0.06 2.90
C SER A 148 -17.82 -0.02 3.96
N ASN A 149 -18.27 1.13 4.45
CA ASN A 149 -19.43 1.30 5.32
C ASN A 149 -20.72 0.91 4.58
N THR A 150 -20.85 1.35 3.33
CA THR A 150 -22.03 1.07 2.49
C THR A 150 -22.16 -0.41 2.20
N ASN A 151 -21.04 -1.08 1.88
CA ASN A 151 -21.02 -2.51 1.56
C ASN A 151 -20.71 -3.39 2.78
N ALA A 152 -20.69 -2.85 4.00
CA ALA A 152 -20.27 -3.59 5.20
C ALA A 152 -21.05 -4.90 5.41
N ALA A 153 -22.34 -4.91 5.08
CA ALA A 153 -23.20 -6.09 5.18
C ALA A 153 -22.73 -7.27 4.30
N LEU A 154 -22.07 -7.00 3.17
CA LEU A 154 -21.53 -8.05 2.28
C LEU A 154 -20.35 -8.79 2.91
N PHE A 155 -19.66 -8.17 3.87
CA PHE A 155 -18.42 -8.68 4.46
C PHE A 155 -18.60 -9.26 5.87
N VAL A 156 -19.84 -9.35 6.37
CA VAL A 156 -20.16 -10.02 7.65
C VAL A 156 -19.56 -11.43 7.75
N PRO A 157 -19.54 -12.28 6.70
CA PRO A 157 -18.96 -13.62 6.78
C PRO A 157 -17.45 -13.67 7.03
N PHE A 158 -16.72 -12.56 6.84
CA PHE A 158 -15.26 -12.54 6.91
C PHE A 158 -14.72 -12.42 8.34
N ASN A 159 -15.58 -12.18 9.34
CA ASN A 159 -15.22 -12.04 10.76
C ASN A 159 -13.96 -11.18 10.97
N ASN A 160 -13.87 -9.99 10.38
CA ASN A 160 -12.64 -9.20 10.31
C ASN A 160 -12.76 -7.89 11.11
N GLY A 161 -13.27 -7.96 12.34
CA GLY A 161 -13.65 -6.78 13.12
C GLY A 161 -12.54 -5.73 13.25
N SER A 162 -11.39 -6.08 13.82
CA SER A 162 -10.27 -5.15 14.02
C SER A 162 -9.65 -4.68 12.68
N TYR A 163 -9.52 -5.60 11.71
CA TYR A 163 -8.98 -5.28 10.39
C TYR A 163 -9.86 -4.31 9.61
N SER A 164 -11.17 -4.55 9.54
CA SER A 164 -12.13 -3.69 8.85
C SER A 164 -12.18 -2.29 9.45
N LEU A 165 -12.19 -2.17 10.79
CA LEU A 165 -12.07 -0.88 11.48
C LEU A 165 -10.78 -0.15 11.07
N SER A 166 -9.64 -0.84 11.07
CA SER A 166 -8.36 -0.22 10.68
C SER A 166 -8.33 0.24 9.22
N LYS A 167 -8.96 -0.50 8.30
CA LYS A 167 -8.99 -0.13 6.88
C LYS A 167 -10.01 0.97 6.58
N ALA A 168 -11.14 1.02 7.29
CA ALA A 168 -12.05 2.16 7.23
C ALA A 168 -11.37 3.45 7.75
N ALA A 169 -10.63 3.36 8.87
CA ALA A 169 -9.84 4.47 9.39
C ALA A 169 -8.72 4.91 8.43
N LEU A 170 -8.02 3.96 7.78
CA LEU A 170 -7.04 4.24 6.73
C LEU A 170 -7.67 5.00 5.56
N ASN A 171 -8.85 4.57 5.10
CA ASN A 171 -9.54 5.27 4.02
C ASN A 171 -9.77 6.74 4.44
N TYR A 172 -10.34 6.98 5.63
CA TYR A 172 -10.59 8.34 6.09
C TYR A 172 -9.30 9.18 6.22
N LEU A 173 -8.21 8.59 6.72
CA LEU A 173 -6.89 9.23 6.77
C LEU A 173 -6.45 9.71 5.38
N VAL A 174 -6.54 8.87 4.36
CA VAL A 174 -6.14 9.23 2.99
C VAL A 174 -7.09 10.26 2.39
N ARG A 175 -8.39 10.20 2.73
CA ARG A 175 -9.33 11.26 2.36
C ARG A 175 -8.95 12.60 2.98
N ARG A 176 -8.50 12.64 4.24
CA ARG A 176 -8.00 13.87 4.87
C ARG A 176 -6.77 14.42 4.15
N ILE A 177 -5.79 13.57 3.87
CA ILE A 177 -4.59 13.92 3.09
C ILE A 177 -4.99 14.55 1.73
N SER A 178 -5.95 13.93 1.02
CA SER A 178 -6.39 14.41 -0.30
C SER A 178 -6.96 15.83 -0.28
N VAL A 179 -7.64 16.21 0.81
CA VAL A 179 -8.26 17.52 0.98
C VAL A 179 -7.23 18.55 1.43
N GLU A 180 -6.38 18.18 2.38
CA GLU A 180 -5.36 19.07 2.94
C GLU A 180 -4.30 19.49 1.92
N HIS A 181 -4.01 18.63 0.93
CA HIS A 181 -2.97 18.86 -0.08
C HIS A 181 -3.51 19.01 -1.52
N ALA A 182 -4.80 19.33 -1.67
CA ALA A 182 -5.42 19.49 -2.98
C ALA A 182 -4.81 20.65 -3.80
N GLU A 183 -4.51 21.78 -3.15
CA GLU A 183 -3.90 22.95 -3.79
C GLU A 183 -2.45 22.68 -4.23
N GLU A 184 -1.78 21.73 -3.57
CA GLU A 184 -0.45 21.26 -3.94
C GLU A 184 -0.48 20.18 -5.03
N ASN A 185 -1.65 19.93 -5.65
CA ASN A 185 -1.82 18.92 -6.70
C ASN A 185 -1.38 17.50 -6.29
N LEU A 186 -1.38 17.17 -4.99
CA LEU A 186 -1.21 15.80 -4.53
C LEU A 186 -2.46 14.99 -4.90
N VAL A 187 -2.26 13.83 -5.51
CA VAL A 187 -3.33 12.86 -5.76
C VAL A 187 -3.20 11.74 -4.75
N ALA A 188 -4.02 11.76 -3.71
CA ALA A 188 -4.03 10.76 -2.65
C ALA A 188 -5.32 9.94 -2.70
N PHE A 189 -5.23 8.62 -2.80
CA PHE A 189 -6.40 7.74 -2.90
C PHE A 189 -6.12 6.35 -2.32
N THR A 190 -7.19 5.59 -2.14
CA THR A 190 -7.10 4.20 -1.64
C THR A 190 -7.58 3.22 -2.67
N VAL A 191 -6.99 2.02 -2.68
CA VAL A 191 -7.37 0.96 -3.62
C VAL A 191 -7.57 -0.36 -2.89
N HIS A 192 -8.71 -1.02 -3.12
CA HIS A 192 -8.92 -2.41 -2.76
C HIS A 192 -8.21 -3.31 -3.79
N PRO A 193 -7.29 -4.19 -3.38
CA PRO A 193 -6.46 -4.97 -4.31
C PRO A 193 -7.16 -6.22 -4.90
N GLY A 194 -8.44 -6.42 -4.62
CA GLY A 194 -9.12 -7.71 -4.85
C GLY A 194 -8.91 -8.70 -3.69
N LEU A 195 -9.48 -9.89 -3.82
CA LEU A 195 -9.17 -11.02 -2.95
C LEU A 195 -7.89 -11.68 -3.50
N VAL A 196 -6.75 -11.45 -2.85
CA VAL A 196 -5.46 -11.86 -3.40
C VAL A 196 -4.92 -13.08 -2.67
N GLU A 197 -4.52 -14.11 -3.44
CA GLU A 197 -3.90 -15.33 -2.92
C GLU A 197 -2.49 -15.05 -2.33
N THR A 198 -2.46 -14.56 -1.11
CA THR A 198 -1.24 -14.29 -0.33
C THR A 198 -1.27 -15.09 0.97
N ASP A 199 -0.12 -15.26 1.61
CA ASP A 199 -0.04 -15.87 2.95
C ASP A 199 -1.00 -15.23 3.96
N MET A 200 -1.28 -13.92 3.81
CA MET A 200 -2.20 -13.18 4.68
C MET A 200 -3.66 -13.60 4.47
N ALA A 201 -4.05 -13.88 3.23
CA ALA A 201 -5.41 -14.28 2.90
C ALA A 201 -5.63 -15.80 3.03
N GLN A 202 -4.55 -16.59 3.12
CA GLN A 202 -4.62 -18.05 3.09
C GLN A 202 -5.49 -18.62 4.22
N ASP A 203 -5.34 -18.11 5.45
CA ASP A 203 -6.17 -18.54 6.59
C ASP A 203 -7.67 -18.27 6.36
N PHE A 204 -8.02 -17.21 5.63
CA PHE A 204 -9.40 -16.98 5.23
C PHE A 204 -9.81 -17.93 4.10
N LEU A 205 -9.00 -18.04 3.05
CA LEU A 205 -9.30 -18.86 1.88
C LEU A 205 -9.46 -20.34 2.22
N ASP A 206 -8.78 -20.86 3.24
CA ASP A 206 -8.90 -22.27 3.63
C ASP A 206 -10.21 -22.60 4.38
N ARG A 207 -10.98 -21.58 4.78
CA ARG A 207 -12.24 -21.77 5.52
C ARG A 207 -13.37 -22.26 4.60
N PRO A 208 -14.26 -23.15 5.10
CA PRO A 208 -15.45 -23.56 4.36
C PRO A 208 -16.33 -22.39 3.92
N GLU A 209 -16.45 -21.36 4.76
CA GLU A 209 -17.25 -20.15 4.49
C GLU A 209 -16.68 -19.30 3.34
N ALA A 210 -15.39 -19.46 3.03
CA ALA A 210 -14.74 -18.80 1.91
C ALA A 210 -14.91 -19.57 0.58
N ALA A 211 -15.58 -20.73 0.56
CA ALA A 211 -15.68 -21.57 -0.64
C ALA A 211 -16.27 -20.81 -1.85
N SER A 212 -17.31 -20.01 -1.64
CA SER A 212 -17.90 -19.16 -2.69
C SER A 212 -17.01 -18.00 -3.12
N TRP A 213 -16.01 -17.65 -2.31
CA TRP A 213 -15.10 -16.53 -2.56
C TRP A 213 -13.83 -16.96 -3.31
N LYS A 214 -13.46 -18.26 -3.26
CA LYS A 214 -12.27 -18.80 -3.91
C LYS A 214 -12.22 -18.50 -5.42
N SER A 215 -13.35 -18.56 -6.11
CA SER A 215 -13.42 -18.27 -7.55
C SER A 215 -13.15 -16.80 -7.90
N TYR A 216 -13.21 -15.90 -6.92
CA TYR A 216 -12.90 -14.48 -7.07
C TYR A 216 -11.46 -14.15 -6.67
N ALA A 217 -10.70 -15.14 -6.18
CA ALA A 217 -9.32 -14.93 -5.78
C ALA A 217 -8.43 -14.76 -7.01
N ILE A 218 -7.53 -13.77 -6.97
CA ILE A 218 -6.58 -13.48 -8.05
C ILE A 218 -5.14 -13.69 -7.56
N LYS A 219 -4.23 -13.93 -8.51
CA LYS A 219 -2.82 -14.09 -8.17
C LYS A 219 -2.21 -12.73 -7.73
N PRO A 220 -1.20 -12.74 -6.84
CA PRO A 220 -0.51 -11.52 -6.44
C PRO A 220 0.05 -10.69 -7.59
N ASP A 221 0.52 -11.33 -8.66
CA ASP A 221 1.05 -10.64 -9.84
C ASP A 221 -0.06 -9.95 -10.65
N ASP A 222 -1.23 -10.58 -10.79
CA ASP A 222 -2.39 -10.01 -11.48
C ASP A 222 -2.93 -8.79 -10.70
N SER A 223 -3.05 -8.92 -9.38
CA SER A 223 -3.39 -7.81 -8.49
C SER A 223 -2.39 -6.65 -8.63
N ALA A 224 -1.08 -6.93 -8.57
CA ALA A 224 -0.05 -5.91 -8.71
C ALA A 224 -0.11 -5.18 -10.06
N LYS A 225 -0.31 -5.90 -11.17
CA LYS A 225 -0.46 -5.30 -12.51
C LYS A 225 -1.69 -4.40 -12.58
N ALA A 226 -2.81 -4.85 -12.03
CA ALA A 226 -4.05 -4.08 -12.03
C ALA A 226 -3.94 -2.82 -11.16
N LEU A 227 -3.39 -2.94 -9.96
CA LEU A 227 -3.08 -1.79 -9.08
C LEU A 227 -2.21 -0.77 -9.80
N LEU A 228 -1.10 -1.19 -10.41
CA LEU A 228 -0.24 -0.27 -11.17
C LEU A 228 -0.98 0.39 -12.33
N ALA A 229 -1.88 -0.32 -13.02
CA ALA A 229 -2.71 0.27 -14.08
C ALA A 229 -3.69 1.33 -13.55
N VAL A 230 -4.15 1.21 -12.30
CA VAL A 230 -4.91 2.25 -11.60
C VAL A 230 -3.97 3.42 -11.23
N THR A 231 -2.81 3.15 -10.64
CA THR A 231 -1.83 4.19 -10.25
C THR A 231 -1.33 5.00 -11.45
N ASP A 232 -1.08 4.35 -12.58
CA ASP A 232 -0.58 4.99 -13.81
C ASP A 232 -1.62 5.96 -14.41
N LYS A 233 -2.90 5.79 -14.08
CA LYS A 233 -4.01 6.68 -14.49
C LYS A 233 -4.34 7.76 -13.45
N ALA A 234 -3.64 7.77 -12.31
CA ALA A 234 -3.91 8.69 -11.22
C ALA A 234 -3.87 10.14 -11.71
N ASN A 235 -4.97 10.84 -11.45
CA ASN A 235 -5.18 12.22 -11.84
C ASN A 235 -6.05 12.93 -10.79
N LYS A 236 -6.39 14.21 -11.00
CA LYS A 236 -7.17 14.99 -10.03
C LYS A 236 -8.54 14.38 -9.71
N GLU A 237 -9.16 13.65 -10.64
CA GLU A 237 -10.44 12.97 -10.41
C GLU A 237 -10.30 11.77 -9.47
N TYR A 238 -9.11 11.19 -9.35
CA TYR A 238 -8.86 10.09 -8.41
C TYR A 238 -8.66 10.59 -6.98
N ASN A 239 -8.34 11.88 -6.81
CA ASN A 239 -7.98 12.44 -5.51
C ASN A 239 -9.13 12.28 -4.49
N GLY A 240 -8.84 11.59 -3.40
CA GLY A 240 -9.77 11.29 -2.31
C GLY A 240 -10.72 10.12 -2.58
N LYS A 241 -10.57 9.40 -3.71
CA LYS A 241 -11.43 8.26 -4.03
C LYS A 241 -11.01 6.99 -3.30
N TYR A 242 -11.97 6.09 -3.18
CA TYR A 242 -11.77 4.70 -2.80
C TYR A 242 -12.10 3.83 -4.01
N LEU A 243 -11.08 3.20 -4.58
CA LEU A 243 -11.17 2.49 -5.85
C LEU A 243 -11.03 0.98 -5.64
N ASN A 244 -11.53 0.21 -6.58
CA ASN A 244 -11.23 -1.20 -6.76
C ASN A 244 -9.99 -1.37 -7.66
N TYR A 245 -9.38 -2.55 -7.67
CA TYR A 245 -8.18 -2.84 -8.47
C TYR A 245 -8.40 -2.73 -10.00
N ASP A 246 -9.65 -2.72 -10.46
CA ASP A 246 -10.04 -2.46 -11.85
C ASP A 246 -10.31 -0.97 -12.16
N GLY A 247 -10.18 -0.09 -11.16
CA GLY A 247 -10.41 1.36 -11.25
C GLY A 247 -11.87 1.79 -11.02
N THR A 248 -12.79 0.86 -10.78
CA THR A 248 -14.16 1.22 -10.39
C THR A 248 -14.17 1.87 -9.02
N GLU A 249 -15.02 2.88 -8.83
CA GLU A 249 -15.15 3.54 -7.53
C GLU A 249 -16.02 2.70 -6.59
N LEU A 250 -15.48 2.41 -5.41
CA LEU A 250 -16.19 1.72 -4.35
C LEU A 250 -16.86 2.75 -3.44
N PRO A 251 -18.07 2.46 -2.95
CA PRO A 251 -18.68 3.32 -1.96
C PRO A 251 -17.92 3.23 -0.65
N TRP A 252 -17.85 4.36 0.04
CA TRP A 252 -17.29 4.48 1.38
C TRP A 252 -18.02 3.67 2.41
#